data_AF-A0A1G5GZC3-F1
#
_entry.id   AF-A0A1G5GZC3-F1
#
_cell.length_a   1.000
_cell.length_b   1.000
_cell.length_c   1.000
_cell.angle_alpha   90.00
_cell.angle_beta   90.00
_cell.angle_gamma   90.00
#
_symmetry.space_group_name_H-M   'P 1'
#
loop_
_entity.id
_entity.type
_entity.pdbx_description
1 polymer ?
#
loop_
_entity_poly.entity_id
_entity_poly.type
_entity_poly.pdbx_seq_one_letter_code
_entity_poly.pdbx_strand_id
1 'polypeptide(L)'
;MSAFPMMMKSSEELILSEIKKLAEKKTVIMITHRLMNVVDADRIFVMDNGRISGSGTHADLLETNNVYRNLWNTQKELEDYGKGGVIA
;
A
#
# COMPACT_ATOMS: atom_id res chain seq x y z
N MET A 1 -18.46 -21.89 3.85
CA MET A 1 -18.31 -21.54 2.41
C MET A 1 -18.19 -20.03 2.30
N SER A 2 -16.96 -19.48 2.38
CA SER A 2 -16.70 -18.03 2.30
C SER A 2 -15.90 -17.76 1.02
N ALA A 3 -16.60 -17.54 -0.08
CA ALA A 3 -16.02 -17.16 -1.37
C ALA A 3 -15.84 -15.62 -1.52
N PHE A 4 -16.26 -14.85 -0.51
CA PHE A 4 -16.31 -13.39 -0.56
C PHE A 4 -14.93 -12.69 -0.56
N PRO A 5 -13.91 -13.12 0.22
CA PRO A 5 -12.61 -12.44 0.25
C PRO A 5 -11.80 -12.62 -1.04
N MET A 6 -11.97 -13.74 -1.73
CA MET A 6 -11.19 -14.09 -2.92
C MET A 6 -11.60 -13.29 -4.15
N MET A 7 -12.89 -12.92 -4.26
CA MET A 7 -13.42 -12.16 -5.40
C MET A 7 -13.02 -10.67 -5.35
N MET A 8 -12.90 -10.08 -4.16
CA MET A 8 -12.42 -8.69 -4.00
C MET A 8 -10.95 -8.55 -4.39
N LYS A 9 -10.09 -9.50 -3.97
CA LYS A 9 -8.64 -9.44 -4.23
C LYS A 9 -8.32 -9.40 -5.73
N SER A 10 -8.98 -10.24 -6.52
CA SER A 10 -8.80 -10.23 -7.98
C SER A 10 -9.32 -8.96 -8.65
N SER A 11 -10.41 -8.37 -8.11
CA SER A 11 -10.95 -7.13 -8.66
C SER A 11 -10.06 -5.93 -8.38
N GLU A 12 -9.47 -5.84 -7.18
CA GLU A 12 -8.51 -4.77 -6.83
C GLU A 12 -7.23 -4.88 -7.65
N GLU A 13 -6.69 -6.09 -7.84
CA GLU A 13 -5.52 -6.32 -8.69
C GLU A 13 -5.77 -5.86 -10.13
N LEU A 14 -6.96 -6.14 -10.67
CA LEU A 14 -7.38 -5.66 -12.00
C LEU A 14 -7.41 -4.13 -12.05
N ILE A 15 -8.06 -3.48 -11.09
CA ILE A 15 -8.14 -2.02 -11.02
C ILE A 15 -6.74 -1.39 -10.94
N LEU A 16 -5.88 -1.90 -10.07
CA LEU A 16 -4.50 -1.40 -9.91
C LEU A 16 -3.69 -1.60 -11.20
N SER A 17 -3.89 -2.71 -11.92
CA SER A 17 -3.22 -2.94 -13.19
C SER A 17 -3.62 -1.91 -14.26
N GLU A 18 -4.90 -1.52 -14.31
CA GLU A 18 -5.37 -0.48 -15.23
C GLU A 18 -4.88 0.92 -14.82
N ILE A 19 -4.83 1.20 -13.51
CA ILE A 19 -4.25 2.45 -13.00
C ILE A 19 -2.77 2.56 -13.37
N LYS A 20 -2.00 1.48 -13.28
CA LYS A 20 -0.58 1.46 -13.69
C LYS A 20 -0.42 1.76 -15.18
N LYS A 21 -1.24 1.16 -16.05
CA LYS A 21 -1.25 1.48 -17.49
C LYS A 21 -1.61 2.94 -17.76
N LEU A 22 -2.53 3.52 -16.99
CA LEU A 22 -2.88 4.94 -17.09
C LEU A 22 -1.72 5.83 -16.66
N ALA A 23 -0.98 5.45 -15.62
CA ALA A 23 0.16 6.19 -15.07
C ALA A 23 1.28 6.38 -16.10
N GLU A 24 1.44 5.46 -17.06
CA GLU A 24 2.39 5.60 -18.18
C GLU A 24 2.09 6.82 -19.08
N LYS A 25 0.84 7.28 -19.11
CA LYS A 25 0.38 8.34 -20.03
C LYS A 25 -0.16 9.57 -19.32
N LYS A 26 -0.47 9.47 -18.03
CA LYS A 26 -1.15 10.49 -17.23
C LYS A 26 -0.57 10.51 -15.82
N THR A 27 -0.54 11.69 -15.20
CA THR A 27 -0.21 11.78 -13.77
C THR A 27 -1.34 11.18 -12.94
N VAL A 28 -1.02 10.19 -12.13
CA VAL A 28 -1.95 9.55 -11.18
C VAL A 28 -1.57 9.94 -9.76
N ILE A 29 -2.54 10.45 -9.01
CA ILE A 29 -2.40 10.69 -7.56
C ILE A 29 -3.28 9.67 -6.86
N MET A 30 -2.68 8.79 -6.07
CA MET A 30 -3.38 7.75 -5.33
C MET A 30 -3.26 8.00 -3.82
N ILE A 31 -4.40 7.94 -3.13
CA ILE A 31 -4.49 8.00 -1.67
C ILE A 31 -4.99 6.63 -1.22
N THR A 32 -4.22 5.92 -0.40
CA THR A 32 -4.55 4.54 0.03
C THR A 32 -4.21 4.32 1.48
N HIS A 33 -5.02 3.49 2.14
CA HIS A 33 -4.74 2.95 3.47
C HIS A 33 -3.97 1.62 3.40
N ARG A 34 -3.80 1.04 2.21
CA ARG A 34 -3.05 -0.19 1.96
C ARG A 34 -1.70 0.15 1.35
N LEU A 35 -0.66 0.06 2.17
CA LEU A 35 0.70 0.41 1.80
C LEU A 35 1.31 -0.53 0.76
N MET A 36 0.86 -1.78 0.65
CA MET A 36 1.29 -2.69 -0.43
C MET A 36 1.12 -2.10 -1.83
N ASN A 37 0.10 -1.25 -2.02
CA ASN A 37 -0.19 -0.64 -3.32
C ASN A 37 0.71 0.57 -3.63
N VAL A 38 1.38 1.15 -2.63
CA VAL A 38 2.27 2.31 -2.84
C VAL A 38 3.73 1.92 -3.10
N VAL A 39 4.09 0.64 -2.94
CA VAL A 39 5.47 0.16 -3.11
C VAL A 39 6.02 0.49 -4.49
N ASP A 40 5.17 0.36 -5.52
CA ASP A 40 5.53 0.61 -6.92
C ASP A 40 5.30 2.06 -7.37
N ALA A 41 5.00 2.99 -6.46
CA ALA A 41 4.80 4.38 -6.82
C ALA A 41 6.13 5.07 -7.14
N ASP A 42 6.15 5.90 -8.19
CA ASP A 42 7.32 6.70 -8.55
C ASP A 42 7.76 7.63 -7.40
N ARG A 43 6.77 8.14 -6.65
CA ARG A 43 7.00 8.97 -5.46
C ARG A 43 5.86 8.85 -4.46
N ILE A 44 6.23 8.66 -3.21
CA ILE A 44 5.32 8.61 -2.07
C ILE A 44 5.46 9.91 -1.27
N PHE A 45 4.34 10.45 -0.80
CA PHE A 45 4.30 11.56 0.15
C PHE A 45 3.64 11.08 1.43
N VAL A 46 4.35 11.19 2.54
CA VAL A 46 3.88 10.78 3.87
C VAL A 46 3.23 11.99 4.53
N MET A 47 1.95 11.88 4.87
CA MET A 47 1.26 12.90 5.65
C MET A 47 1.22 12.53 7.13
N ASP A 48 1.55 13.50 7.99
CA ASP A 48 1.40 13.43 9.43
C ASP A 48 0.89 14.78 9.95
N ASN A 49 -0.20 14.76 10.72
CA ASN A 49 -0.82 15.95 11.31
C ASN A 49 -1.03 17.13 10.33
N GLY A 50 -1.47 16.82 9.10
CA GLY A 50 -1.73 17.83 8.05
C GLY A 50 -0.48 18.41 7.38
N ARG A 51 0.70 17.82 7.63
CA ARG A 51 1.98 18.22 7.01
C ARG A 51 2.64 17.05 6.31
N ILE A 52 3.45 17.34 5.30
CA ILE A 52 4.28 16.31 4.65
C ILE A 52 5.48 16.04 5.57
N SER A 53 5.56 14.83 6.12
CA SER A 53 6.66 14.39 6.99
C SER A 53 7.80 13.72 6.23
N GLY A 54 7.57 13.31 4.97
CA GLY A 54 8.60 12.74 4.10
C GLY A 54 8.13 12.57 2.66
N SER A 55 9.08 12.49 1.73
CA SER A 55 8.81 12.12 0.35
C SER A 55 9.98 11.34 -0.27
N GLY A 56 9.69 10.34 -1.10
CA GLY A 56 10.71 9.52 -1.75
C GLY A 56 10.13 8.25 -2.34
N THR A 57 10.99 7.30 -2.69
CA THR A 57 10.55 5.93 -3.02
C THR A 57 10.20 5.16 -1.75
N HIS A 58 9.58 3.99 -1.90
CA HIS A 58 9.34 3.08 -0.78
C HIS A 58 10.65 2.74 -0.03
N ALA A 59 11.71 2.39 -0.76
CA ALA A 59 13.00 2.04 -0.17
C ALA A 59 13.61 3.23 0.61
N ASP A 60 13.61 4.43 0.02
CA ASP A 60 14.16 5.62 0.67
C ASP A 60 13.39 5.94 1.95
N LEU A 61 12.06 5.88 1.92
CA LEU A 61 11.22 6.21 3.07
C LEU A 61 11.30 5.15 4.17
N LEU A 62 11.49 3.88 3.82
CA LEU A 62 11.77 2.85 4.81
C LEU A 62 13.03 3.16 5.59
N GLU A 63 14.06 3.73 4.96
CA GLU A 63 15.31 4.08 5.63
C GLU A 63 15.25 5.41 6.37
N THR A 64 14.64 6.42 5.74
CA THR A 64 14.77 7.82 6.16
C THR A 64 13.57 8.35 6.96
N ASN A 65 12.42 7.68 6.94
CA ASN A 65 11.19 8.19 7.55
C ASN A 65 10.58 7.21 8.57
N ASN A 66 10.66 7.57 9.84
CA ASN A 66 10.15 6.75 10.94
C ASN A 66 8.62 6.57 10.90
N VAL A 67 7.85 7.59 10.47
CA VAL A 67 6.38 7.52 10.39
C VAL A 67 5.97 6.47 9.36
N TYR A 68 6.56 6.53 8.16
CA TYR A 68 6.32 5.57 7.10
C TYR A 68 6.75 4.15 7.49
N ARG A 69 7.96 4.01 8.05
CA ARG A 69 8.47 2.72 8.53
C ARG A 69 7.54 2.07 9.56
N ASN A 70 7.04 2.85 10.52
CA ASN A 70 6.11 2.36 11.53
C ASN A 70 4.77 1.95 10.91
N LEU A 71 4.19 2.77 10.03
CA LEU A 71 2.95 2.44 9.32
C LEU A 71 3.09 1.14 8.52
N TRP A 72 4.21 0.98 7.81
CA TRP A 72 4.52 -0.23 7.04
C TRP A 72 4.58 -1.48 7.92
N ASN A 73 5.35 -1.43 9.00
CA ASN A 73 5.49 -2.57 9.91
C ASN A 73 4.16 -2.97 10.54
N THR A 74 3.37 -1.99 11.03
CA THR A 74 2.05 -2.24 11.61
C THR A 74 1.10 -2.90 10.62
N GLN A 75 1.05 -2.43 9.37
CA GLN A 75 0.19 -3.07 8.36
C GLN A 75 0.66 -4.49 8.06
N LYS A 76 1.97 -4.71 7.92
CA LYS A 76 2.54 -6.03 7.65
C LYS A 76 2.20 -7.02 8.75
N GLU A 77 2.33 -6.62 10.01
CA GLU A 77 1.92 -7.43 11.16
C GLU A 77 0.45 -7.81 11.09
N LEU A 78 -0.45 -6.85 10.84
CA LEU A 78 -1.89 -7.12 10.72
C LEU A 78 -2.23 -8.09 9.58
N GLU A 79 -1.55 -7.99 8.44
CA GLU A 79 -1.72 -8.89 7.31
C GLU A 79 -1.19 -10.31 7.60
N ASP A 80 -0.11 -10.43 8.36
CA ASP A 80 0.48 -11.70 8.79
C ASP A 80 -0.40 -12.39 9.86
N TYR A 81 -0.98 -11.65 10.80
CA TYR A 81 -1.95 -12.18 11.78
C TYR A 81 -3.18 -12.78 11.10
N GLY A 82 -3.67 -12.16 10.02
CA GLY A 82 -4.83 -12.66 9.26
C GLY A 82 -4.58 -14.00 8.54
N LYS A 83 -3.32 -14.36 8.27
CA LYS A 83 -2.93 -15.62 7.62
C LYS A 83 -2.65 -16.76 8.60
N GLY A 84 -2.35 -16.46 9.87
CA GLY A 84 -2.06 -17.44 10.92
C GLY A 84 -3.31 -18.14 11.52
N GLY A 85 -4.52 -17.70 11.19
CA GLY A 85 -5.78 -18.25 11.73
C GLY A 85 -6.33 -19.50 11.03
N VAL A 86 -5.61 -20.06 10.05
CA VAL A 86 -6.02 -21.30 9.33
C VAL A 86 -5.04 -22.43 9.63
N ILE A 87 -4.82 -22.70 10.92
CA ILE A 87 -4.28 -23.97 11.43
C ILE A 87 -4.64 -24.06 12.91
N ALA A 88 -5.88 -24.47 13.18
CA ALA A 88 -6.30 -25.13 14.41
C ALA A 88 -7.48 -26.05 14.05
#